data_AF-A0A8H4SU38-F1
#
_entry.id   AF-A0A8H4SU38-F1
#
_cell.length_a   1.000
_cell.length_b   1.000
_cell.length_c   1.000
_cell.angle_alpha   90.00
_cell.angle_beta   90.00
_cell.angle_gamma   90.00
#
_symmetry.space_group_name_H-M   'P 1'
#
loop_
_entity.id
_entity.type
_entity.pdbx_description
1 polymer ?
#
loop_
_entity_poly.entity_id
_entity_poly.type
_entity_poly.pdbx_seq_one_letter_code
_entity_poly.pdbx_strand_id
1 'polypeptide(L)'
;MIISSSPLFKGYARTVLDSRKYNRRAPFTPSGIANAVAQRLLDLAKLQITRFKISNATEDSFNLVIEGRMFGTGMVSSTIGTTEASLSFNGIVFGRIKLPQTLASFWGADFVAQEQRIKITNYTSYCAFIRSIMVDDVTSLQLENKNCTVRALGASSVCNLRLDMPLKAIGGPRMAVKKLSRLGNDVTIVFSLSCSSPVELDHGFCIFELRNGHSDTLAKLKGKLNIATAHTELTLHGTTRDGAVASNRIRLVGVGVEAKEKSWLSETIREVDVPVYLEPKCVEILWC
;
A
#
# COMPACT_ATOMS: atom_id res chain seq x y z
N MET A 1 -13.42 31.04 33.49
CA MET A 1 -13.35 31.33 32.04
C MET A 1 -14.43 30.51 31.34
N ILE A 2 -15.49 31.13 30.83
CA ILE A 2 -16.64 30.41 30.26
C ILE A 2 -16.30 30.05 28.82
N ILE A 3 -16.17 28.75 28.53
CA ILE A 3 -15.73 28.24 27.21
C ILE A 3 -16.67 28.73 26.07
N SER A 4 -17.96 28.99 26.38
CA SER A 4 -18.96 29.47 25.43
C SER A 4 -18.76 30.90 24.92
N SER A 5 -17.94 31.72 25.60
CA SER A 5 -17.63 33.08 25.17
C SER A 5 -16.37 33.20 24.31
N SER A 6 -15.68 32.09 24.03
CA SER A 6 -14.47 32.07 23.19
C SER A 6 -14.81 32.42 21.72
N PRO A 7 -14.02 33.29 21.06
CA PRO A 7 -14.16 33.57 19.62
C PRO A 7 -14.04 32.31 18.76
N LEU A 8 -13.18 31.36 19.16
CA LEU A 8 -13.05 30.04 18.52
C LEU A 8 -14.32 29.21 18.65
N PHE A 9 -15.02 29.30 19.78
CA PHE A 9 -16.29 28.61 20.00
C PHE A 9 -17.41 29.18 19.13
N LYS A 10 -17.51 30.51 19.03
CA LYS A 10 -18.55 31.18 18.22
C LYS A 10 -18.37 30.93 16.71
N GLY A 11 -17.14 30.86 16.22
CA GLY A 11 -16.85 30.63 14.80
C GLY A 11 -17.09 29.20 14.32
N TYR A 12 -16.92 28.19 15.18
CA TYR A 12 -17.02 26.78 14.77
C TYR A 12 -18.28 26.09 15.27
N ALA A 13 -18.78 26.38 16.49
CA ALA A 13 -19.98 25.72 17.00
C ALA A 13 -21.23 26.07 16.18
N ARG A 14 -21.36 27.30 15.67
CA ARG A 14 -22.47 27.69 14.79
C ARG A 14 -22.45 26.92 13.47
N THR A 15 -21.29 26.74 12.86
CA THR A 15 -21.11 26.01 11.59
C THR A 15 -21.37 24.50 11.77
N VAL A 16 -21.05 23.94 12.94
CA VAL A 16 -21.38 22.56 13.31
C VAL A 16 -22.89 22.37 13.49
N LEU A 17 -23.60 23.37 14.02
CA LEU A 17 -25.05 23.34 14.21
C LEU A 17 -25.86 23.52 12.91
N ASP A 18 -25.29 24.11 11.86
CA ASP A 18 -26.00 24.43 10.61
C ASP A 18 -25.94 23.32 9.54
N SER A 19 -25.22 22.22 9.80
CA SER A 19 -25.13 21.11 8.85
C SER A 19 -26.40 20.22 8.89
N ARG A 20 -27.34 20.51 7.99
CA ARG A 20 -28.67 19.87 7.81
C ARG A 20 -28.69 18.37 7.47
N LYS A 21 -27.75 17.54 7.95
CA LYS A 21 -27.76 16.07 7.70
C LYS A 21 -27.40 15.17 8.89
N TYR A 22 -27.56 15.64 10.13
CA TYR A 22 -27.55 14.75 11.31
C TYR A 22 -28.84 14.86 12.11
N ASN A 23 -29.80 13.98 11.80
CA ASN A 23 -30.92 13.67 12.68
C ASN A 23 -30.41 12.91 13.92
N ARG A 24 -29.87 13.67 14.87
CA ARG A 24 -29.78 13.37 16.32
C ARG A 24 -29.21 14.63 16.95
N ARG A 25 -30.06 15.42 17.61
CA ARG A 25 -29.66 16.59 18.39
C ARG A 25 -28.52 16.18 19.30
N ALA A 26 -27.30 16.66 19.04
CA ALA A 26 -26.23 16.56 20.02
C ALA A 26 -26.75 17.25 21.31
N PRO A 27 -26.71 16.60 22.48
CA PRO A 27 -27.10 17.27 23.70
C PRO A 27 -26.19 18.50 23.87
N PHE A 28 -26.78 19.67 24.14
CA PHE A 28 -26.09 20.95 24.35
C PHE A 28 -25.33 20.98 25.69
N THR A 29 -24.73 19.87 26.09
CA THR A 29 -23.84 19.77 27.24
C THR A 29 -22.40 20.05 26.80
N PRO A 30 -21.53 20.57 27.69
CA PRO A 30 -20.10 20.72 27.40
C PRO A 30 -19.44 19.43 26.88
N SER A 31 -19.89 18.27 27.36
CA SER A 31 -19.45 16.95 26.88
C SER A 31 -19.93 16.62 25.46
N GLY A 32 -21.18 16.96 25.11
CA GLY A 32 -21.73 16.74 23.77
C GLY A 32 -21.01 17.58 22.71
N ILE A 33 -20.61 18.81 23.07
CA ILE A 33 -19.86 19.70 22.19
C ILE A 33 -18.41 19.19 22.02
N ALA A 34 -17.76 18.77 23.10
CA ALA A 34 -16.41 18.19 23.02
C ALA A 34 -16.38 16.95 22.12
N ASN A 35 -17.36 16.05 22.24
CA ASN A 35 -17.50 14.88 21.38
C ASN A 35 -17.72 15.27 19.91
N ALA A 36 -18.59 16.23 19.63
CA ALA A 36 -18.86 16.69 18.26
C ALA A 36 -17.62 17.33 17.61
N VAL A 37 -16.86 18.12 18.38
CA VAL A 37 -15.58 18.67 17.92
C VAL A 37 -14.60 17.54 17.63
N ALA A 38 -14.39 16.62 18.59
CA ALA A 38 -13.45 15.50 18.43
C ALA A 38 -13.78 14.62 17.22
N GLN A 39 -15.06 14.29 17.00
CA GLN A 39 -15.50 13.54 15.82
C GLN A 39 -15.22 14.31 14.54
N ARG A 40 -15.50 15.63 14.50
CA ARG A 40 -15.24 16.47 13.32
C ARG A 40 -13.76 16.55 12.97
N LEU A 41 -12.85 16.52 13.96
CA LEU A 41 -11.40 16.49 13.70
C LEU A 41 -11.01 15.22 12.94
N LEU A 42 -11.59 14.06 13.31
CA LEU A 42 -11.36 12.80 12.62
C LEU A 42 -12.00 12.78 11.22
N ASP A 43 -13.22 13.29 11.07
CA ASP A 43 -13.94 13.31 9.79
C ASP A 43 -13.24 14.17 8.72
N LEU A 44 -12.45 15.16 9.14
CA LEU A 44 -11.69 16.04 8.25
C LEU A 44 -10.25 15.57 8.01
N ALA A 45 -9.77 14.62 8.82
CA ALA A 45 -8.41 14.13 8.75
C ALA A 45 -8.15 13.44 7.40
N LYS A 46 -7.00 13.77 6.81
CA LYS A 46 -6.49 13.16 5.58
C LYS A 46 -5.12 12.56 5.84
N LEU A 47 -4.84 11.44 5.18
CA LEU A 47 -3.55 10.79 5.22
C LEU A 47 -2.83 10.99 3.88
N GLN A 48 -1.58 11.44 3.96
CA GLN A 48 -0.63 11.41 2.86
C GLN A 48 0.44 10.39 3.19
N ILE A 49 0.50 9.31 2.41
CA ILE A 49 1.45 8.23 2.64
C ILE A 49 2.78 8.53 1.97
N THR A 50 3.85 8.43 2.75
CA THR A 50 5.23 8.59 2.28
C THR A 50 5.93 7.25 2.12
N ARG A 51 5.49 6.22 2.87
CA ARG A 51 6.01 4.85 2.76
C ARG A 51 4.94 3.84 3.12
N PHE A 52 4.80 2.81 2.31
CA PHE A 52 3.90 1.68 2.56
C PHE A 52 4.62 0.38 2.21
N LYS A 53 5.09 -0.35 3.21
CA LYS A 53 5.94 -1.54 2.99
C LYS A 53 5.23 -2.81 3.43
N ILE A 54 5.17 -3.77 2.51
CA ILE A 54 4.73 -5.14 2.77
C ILE A 54 5.94 -6.08 2.63
N SER A 55 6.17 -6.89 3.65
CA SER A 55 7.27 -7.86 3.71
C SER A 55 6.88 -9.14 4.44
N ASN A 56 7.78 -10.12 4.48
CA ASN A 56 7.64 -11.37 5.27
C ASN A 56 6.29 -12.07 5.05
N ALA A 57 5.94 -12.29 3.78
CA ALA A 57 4.73 -12.99 3.39
C ALA A 57 4.72 -14.44 3.87
N THR A 58 3.58 -14.88 4.39
CA THR A 58 3.28 -16.26 4.81
C THR A 58 1.89 -16.64 4.29
N GLU A 59 1.40 -17.85 4.57
CA GLU A 59 0.09 -18.32 4.08
C GLU A 59 -1.08 -17.42 4.54
N ASP A 60 -1.07 -17.00 5.81
CA ASP A 60 -2.18 -16.29 6.45
C ASP A 60 -1.79 -14.91 6.99
N SER A 61 -0.62 -14.39 6.62
CA SER A 61 -0.06 -13.21 7.27
C SER A 61 1.08 -12.53 6.49
N PHE A 62 1.32 -11.25 6.79
CA PHE A 62 2.44 -10.44 6.29
C PHE A 62 2.88 -9.40 7.33
N ASN A 63 4.05 -8.81 7.16
CA ASN A 63 4.48 -7.63 7.94
C ASN A 63 4.14 -6.34 7.18
N LEU A 64 3.69 -5.32 7.91
CA LEU A 64 3.27 -4.04 7.36
C LEU A 64 3.96 -2.89 8.11
N VAL A 65 4.49 -1.92 7.35
CA VAL A 65 4.93 -0.60 7.84
C VAL A 65 4.16 0.46 7.08
N ILE A 66 3.63 1.46 7.80
CA ILE A 66 2.97 2.62 7.20
C ILE A 66 3.61 3.88 7.77
N GLU A 67 4.18 4.71 6.91
CA GLU A 67 4.67 6.04 7.24
C GLU A 67 3.93 7.07 6.39
N GLY A 68 3.59 8.18 7.02
CA GLY A 68 2.94 9.27 6.32
C GLY A 68 2.72 10.46 7.22
N ARG A 69 1.94 11.40 6.71
CA ARG A 69 1.52 12.60 7.41
C ARG A 69 0.02 12.65 7.45
N MET A 70 -0.52 12.82 8.65
CA MET A 70 -1.92 13.15 8.86
C MET A 70 -2.08 14.67 8.90
N PHE A 71 -3.06 15.22 8.19
CA PHE A 71 -3.32 16.65 8.15
C PHE A 71 -4.82 16.92 7.98
N GLY A 72 -5.24 18.19 8.01
CA GLY A 72 -6.65 18.55 7.89
C GLY A 72 -7.46 18.33 9.17
N THR A 73 -6.82 17.98 10.29
CA THR A 73 -7.43 17.78 11.61
C THR A 73 -7.86 19.09 12.29
N GLY A 74 -8.01 20.20 11.57
CA GLY A 74 -8.46 21.50 12.09
C GLY A 74 -7.42 22.29 12.93
N MET A 75 -7.84 23.44 13.46
CA MET A 75 -6.99 24.36 14.26
C MET A 75 -6.73 23.91 15.70
N VAL A 76 -7.41 22.85 16.14
CA VAL A 76 -7.33 22.37 17.52
C VAL A 76 -6.31 21.26 17.61
N SER A 77 -5.27 21.47 18.42
CA SER A 77 -4.33 20.40 18.76
C SER A 77 -5.08 19.29 19.50
N SER A 78 -4.88 18.06 19.05
CA SER A 78 -5.55 16.88 19.61
C SER A 78 -4.62 15.68 19.65
N THR A 79 -4.85 14.81 20.63
CA THR A 79 -4.14 13.55 20.78
C THR A 79 -5.09 12.43 20.42
N ILE A 80 -4.82 11.73 19.32
CA ILE A 80 -5.47 10.47 18.99
C ILE A 80 -4.72 9.38 19.76
N GLY A 81 -5.41 8.68 20.65
CA GLY A 81 -4.81 7.60 21.44
C GLY A 81 -4.45 6.39 20.60
N THR A 82 -3.54 5.55 21.12
CA THR A 82 -3.24 4.24 20.55
C THR A 82 -4.53 3.43 20.39
N THR A 83 -4.77 2.90 19.19
CA THR A 83 -5.98 2.16 18.86
C THR A 83 -5.69 1.04 17.86
N GLU A 84 -6.61 0.09 17.72
CA GLU A 84 -6.53 -0.94 16.69
C GLU A 84 -7.55 -0.65 15.60
N ALA A 85 -7.10 -0.45 14.36
CA ALA A 85 -7.97 -0.20 13.22
C ALA A 85 -8.10 -1.44 12.32
N SER A 86 -9.29 -1.63 11.76
CA SER A 86 -9.53 -2.56 10.68
C SER A 86 -8.93 -2.02 9.39
N LEU A 87 -8.17 -2.86 8.68
CA LEU A 87 -7.71 -2.62 7.30
C LEU A 87 -8.79 -3.15 6.36
N SER A 88 -9.33 -2.28 5.51
CA SER A 88 -10.39 -2.64 4.57
C SER A 88 -10.13 -2.12 3.17
N PHE A 89 -10.48 -2.94 2.18
CA PHE A 89 -10.39 -2.61 0.77
C PHE A 89 -11.77 -2.85 0.15
N ASN A 90 -12.27 -1.88 -0.62
CA ASN A 90 -13.63 -1.90 -1.18
C ASN A 90 -14.73 -2.25 -0.14
N GLY A 91 -14.58 -1.75 1.09
CA GLY A 91 -15.52 -1.99 2.19
C GLY A 91 -15.43 -3.37 2.86
N ILE A 92 -14.50 -4.24 2.44
CA ILE A 92 -14.29 -5.56 3.04
C ILE A 92 -13.03 -5.54 3.90
N VAL A 93 -13.16 -5.96 5.15
CA VAL A 93 -12.04 -6.05 6.10
C VAL A 93 -11.21 -7.30 5.81
N PHE A 94 -9.89 -7.14 5.66
CA PHE A 94 -8.95 -8.24 5.46
C PHE A 94 -7.87 -8.35 6.54
N GLY A 95 -7.79 -7.40 7.47
CA GLY A 95 -6.81 -7.44 8.55
C GLY A 95 -7.05 -6.37 9.61
N ARG A 96 -6.17 -6.34 10.63
CA ARG A 96 -6.17 -5.33 11.69
C ARG A 96 -4.76 -4.84 11.95
N ILE A 97 -4.63 -3.55 12.24
CA ILE A 97 -3.36 -2.88 12.52
C ILE A 97 -3.46 -2.08 13.82
N LYS A 98 -2.41 -2.08 14.61
CA LYS A 98 -2.26 -1.18 15.76
C LYS A 98 -1.70 0.15 15.29
N LEU A 99 -2.46 1.21 15.56
CA LEU A 99 -2.10 2.59 15.28
C LEU A 99 -1.47 3.22 16.52
N PRO A 100 -0.35 3.95 16.37
CA PRO A 100 0.29 4.61 17.50
C PRO A 100 -0.54 5.81 17.97
N GLN A 101 -0.24 6.28 19.18
CA GLN A 101 -0.71 7.59 19.60
C GLN A 101 -0.17 8.67 18.65
N THR A 102 -1.06 9.53 18.15
CA THR A 102 -0.71 10.58 17.19
C THR A 102 -1.11 11.95 17.73
N LEU A 103 -0.16 12.89 17.74
CA LEU A 103 -0.37 14.27 18.16
C LEU A 103 -0.74 15.13 16.94
N ALA A 104 -2.03 15.20 16.64
CA ALA A 104 -2.56 16.02 15.56
C ALA A 104 -2.43 17.50 15.90
N SER A 105 -1.80 18.27 15.01
CA SER A 105 -1.63 19.71 15.13
C SER A 105 -2.20 20.44 13.92
N PHE A 106 -2.29 21.78 14.00
CA PHE A 106 -2.71 22.61 12.86
C PHE A 106 -1.83 22.41 11.61
N TRP A 107 -0.54 22.14 11.81
CA TRP A 107 0.42 21.88 10.72
C TRP A 107 0.39 20.42 10.24
N GLY A 108 -0.48 19.58 10.79
CA GLY A 108 -0.46 18.14 10.62
C GLY A 108 0.43 17.44 11.63
N ALA A 109 0.57 16.14 11.46
CA ALA A 109 1.30 15.25 12.35
C ALA A 109 1.91 14.11 11.56
N ASP A 110 3.14 13.73 11.91
CA ASP A 110 3.72 12.51 11.39
C ASP A 110 2.99 11.31 11.98
N PHE A 111 2.81 10.30 11.12
CA PHE A 111 2.10 9.08 11.41
C PHE A 111 3.00 7.92 11.01
N VAL A 112 3.40 7.11 11.99
CA VAL A 112 4.31 5.97 11.77
C VAL A 112 3.77 4.74 12.49
N ALA A 113 3.08 3.88 11.74
CA ALA A 113 2.79 2.53 12.19
C ALA A 113 4.03 1.67 11.97
N GLN A 114 4.73 1.37 13.07
CA GLN A 114 5.91 0.50 13.10
C GLN A 114 5.61 -0.89 12.53
N GLU A 115 6.68 -1.59 12.13
CA GLU A 115 6.56 -2.93 11.56
C GLU A 115 5.80 -3.86 12.51
N GLN A 116 4.73 -4.45 12.00
CA GLN A 116 3.90 -5.37 12.74
C GLN A 116 3.32 -6.44 11.83
N ARG A 117 3.14 -7.63 12.41
CA ARG A 117 2.57 -8.78 11.72
C ARG A 117 1.04 -8.65 11.65
N ILE A 118 0.52 -8.57 10.44
CA ILE A 118 -0.92 -8.52 10.14
C ILE A 118 -1.38 -9.94 9.80
N LYS A 119 -2.47 -10.37 10.43
CA LYS A 119 -3.18 -11.61 10.06
C LYS A 119 -4.20 -11.30 8.98
N ILE A 120 -4.20 -12.12 7.92
CA ILE A 120 -5.14 -12.05 6.81
C ILE A 120 -6.44 -12.74 7.25
N THR A 121 -7.50 -11.97 7.42
CA THR A 121 -8.84 -12.50 7.79
C THR A 121 -9.72 -12.75 6.57
N ASN A 122 -9.43 -12.09 5.45
CA ASN A 122 -10.10 -12.32 4.18
C ASN A 122 -9.06 -12.35 3.06
N TYR A 123 -8.71 -13.57 2.65
CA TYR A 123 -7.67 -13.83 1.67
C TYR A 123 -7.99 -13.21 0.30
N THR A 124 -9.21 -13.40 -0.19
CA THR A 124 -9.65 -12.85 -1.50
C THR A 124 -9.57 -11.32 -1.53
N SER A 125 -10.06 -10.65 -0.49
CA SER A 125 -10.00 -9.18 -0.41
C SER A 125 -8.56 -8.67 -0.30
N TYR A 126 -7.68 -9.41 0.37
CA TYR A 126 -6.27 -9.08 0.46
C TYR A 126 -5.55 -9.25 -0.88
N CYS A 127 -5.73 -10.37 -1.59
CA CYS A 127 -5.17 -10.57 -2.92
C CYS A 127 -5.66 -9.51 -3.91
N ALA A 128 -6.95 -9.14 -3.84
CA ALA A 128 -7.50 -8.04 -4.64
C ALA A 128 -6.82 -6.70 -4.34
N PHE A 129 -6.51 -6.41 -3.08
CA PHE A 129 -5.76 -5.22 -2.69
C PHE A 129 -4.32 -5.24 -3.23
N ILE A 130 -3.60 -6.35 -3.12
CA ILE A 130 -2.23 -6.47 -3.67
C ILE A 130 -2.24 -6.30 -5.20
N ARG A 131 -3.19 -6.93 -5.90
CA ARG A 131 -3.39 -6.72 -7.34
C ARG A 131 -3.60 -5.25 -7.67
N SER A 132 -4.49 -4.57 -6.94
CA SER A 132 -4.74 -3.13 -7.15
C SER A 132 -3.48 -2.29 -6.93
N ILE A 133 -2.69 -2.59 -5.90
CA ILE A 133 -1.38 -1.95 -5.68
C ILE A 133 -0.43 -2.18 -6.87
N MET A 134 -0.42 -3.37 -7.47
CA MET A 134 0.54 -3.72 -8.52
C MET A 134 0.14 -3.17 -9.88
N VAL A 135 -1.16 -3.18 -10.21
CA VAL A 135 -1.66 -2.96 -11.56
C VAL A 135 -2.25 -1.55 -11.75
N ASP A 136 -2.94 -1.01 -10.75
CA ASP A 136 -3.61 0.28 -10.89
C ASP A 136 -2.63 1.45 -10.68
N ASP A 137 -2.97 2.64 -11.16
CA ASP A 137 -2.19 3.87 -10.92
C ASP A 137 -2.42 4.43 -9.51
N VAL A 138 -3.64 4.26 -8.99
CA VAL A 138 -4.06 4.72 -7.68
C VAL A 138 -4.95 3.67 -7.02
N THR A 139 -4.81 3.52 -5.71
CA THR A 139 -5.66 2.67 -4.89
C THR A 139 -5.95 3.33 -3.56
N SER A 140 -6.90 2.81 -2.80
CA SER A 140 -7.22 3.36 -1.47
C SER A 140 -7.52 2.25 -0.49
N LEU A 141 -6.91 2.35 0.69
CA LEU A 141 -7.19 1.50 1.82
C LEU A 141 -7.96 2.29 2.88
N GLN A 142 -8.89 1.66 3.56
CA GLN A 142 -9.66 2.29 4.63
C GLN A 142 -9.23 1.76 6.00
N LEU A 143 -8.94 2.69 6.91
CA LEU A 143 -8.69 2.42 8.33
C LEU A 143 -9.95 2.76 9.14
N GLU A 144 -10.52 1.77 9.82
CA GLU A 144 -11.75 1.96 10.59
C GLU A 144 -11.64 1.48 12.04
N ASN A 145 -12.10 2.29 12.98
CA ASN A 145 -12.25 1.91 14.38
C ASN A 145 -13.43 2.67 15.01
N LYS A 146 -14.35 1.97 15.69
CA LYS A 146 -15.56 2.59 16.27
C LYS A 146 -15.38 3.08 17.72
N ASN A 147 -14.18 2.93 18.28
CA ASN A 147 -13.90 3.16 19.69
C ASN A 147 -12.53 3.85 19.86
N CYS A 148 -12.31 4.92 19.10
CA CYS A 148 -11.05 5.66 19.12
C CYS A 148 -11.15 6.75 20.19
N THR A 149 -10.15 6.83 21.06
CA THR A 149 -10.10 7.89 22.08
C THR A 149 -9.36 9.10 21.54
N VAL A 150 -10.02 10.25 21.51
CA VAL A 150 -9.44 11.53 21.09
C VAL A 150 -9.46 12.50 22.27
N ARG A 151 -8.32 13.09 22.58
CA ARG A 151 -8.20 14.17 23.56
C ARG A 151 -8.05 15.50 22.86
N ALA A 152 -8.97 16.43 23.10
CA ALA A 152 -8.96 17.77 22.54
C ALA A 152 -9.54 18.75 23.56
N LEU A 153 -9.02 19.98 23.61
CA LEU A 153 -9.53 21.05 24.49
C LEU A 153 -9.67 20.64 25.98
N GLY A 154 -8.76 19.78 26.47
CA GLY A 154 -8.78 19.30 27.86
C GLY A 154 -9.83 18.22 28.17
N ALA A 155 -10.59 17.76 27.18
CA ALA A 155 -11.57 16.68 27.31
C ALA A 155 -11.15 15.44 26.53
N SER A 156 -11.56 14.26 27.00
CA SER A 156 -11.43 12.98 26.29
C SER A 156 -12.78 12.56 25.73
N SER A 157 -12.81 12.15 24.47
CA SER A 157 -14.02 11.74 23.74
C SER A 157 -13.79 10.39 23.07
N VAL A 158 -14.82 9.53 23.05
CA VAL A 158 -14.83 8.31 22.24
C VAL A 158 -15.45 8.64 20.89
N CYS A 159 -14.73 8.37 19.82
CA CYS A 159 -15.07 8.75 18.45
C CYS A 159 -14.94 7.57 17.49
N ASN A 160 -15.59 7.67 16.34
CA ASN A 160 -15.37 6.77 15.22
C ASN A 160 -14.23 7.30 14.35
N LEU A 161 -13.18 6.51 14.23
CA LEU A 161 -12.10 6.72 13.26
C LEU A 161 -12.49 6.06 11.94
N ARG A 162 -12.51 6.85 10.87
CA ARG A 162 -12.59 6.37 9.48
C ARG A 162 -11.66 7.22 8.64
N LEU A 163 -10.53 6.65 8.25
CA LEU A 163 -9.53 7.34 7.43
C LEU A 163 -9.40 6.63 6.10
N ASP A 164 -9.63 7.37 5.02
CA ASP A 164 -9.20 6.95 3.69
C ASP A 164 -7.69 7.17 3.58
N MET A 165 -6.99 6.13 3.16
CA MET A 165 -5.56 6.11 2.92
C MET A 165 -5.32 5.96 1.42
N PRO A 166 -5.35 7.07 0.67
CA PRO A 166 -5.02 7.03 -0.75
C PRO A 166 -3.55 6.65 -0.93
N LEU A 167 -3.30 5.74 -1.86
CA LEU A 167 -1.98 5.27 -2.23
C LEU A 167 -1.80 5.51 -3.73
N LYS A 168 -0.68 6.14 -4.09
CA LYS A 168 -0.17 6.05 -5.46
C LYS A 168 0.33 4.63 -5.63
N ALA A 169 -0.37 3.82 -6.42
CA ALA A 169 -0.02 2.42 -6.65
C ALA A 169 1.18 2.34 -7.61
N ILE A 170 1.66 1.12 -7.88
CA ILE A 170 2.86 0.88 -8.68
C ILE A 170 2.58 1.19 -10.17
N GLY A 171 1.36 0.95 -10.65
CA GLY A 171 0.99 1.17 -12.06
C GLY A 171 1.71 0.25 -13.04
N GLY A 172 2.03 -0.97 -12.60
CA GLY A 172 2.85 -1.94 -13.31
C GLY A 172 4.36 -1.67 -13.17
N PRO A 173 5.18 -2.66 -12.77
CA PRO A 173 6.61 -2.47 -12.67
C PRO A 173 7.22 -2.16 -14.04
N ARG A 174 7.87 -1.01 -14.18
CA ARG A 174 8.57 -0.64 -15.41
C ARG A 174 9.97 -1.22 -15.40
N MET A 175 10.23 -2.13 -16.32
CA MET A 175 11.51 -2.84 -16.44
C MET A 175 12.16 -2.58 -17.78
N ALA A 176 13.48 -2.42 -17.78
CA ALA A 176 14.30 -2.41 -18.99
C ALA A 176 15.50 -3.33 -18.81
N VAL A 177 15.93 -4.02 -19.88
CA VAL A 177 17.13 -4.85 -19.82
C VAL A 177 18.36 -3.95 -19.72
N LYS A 178 19.12 -4.11 -18.64
CA LYS A 178 20.38 -3.40 -18.41
C LYS A 178 21.58 -4.23 -18.89
N LYS A 179 21.55 -5.54 -18.63
CA LYS A 179 22.62 -6.46 -19.01
C LYS A 179 22.03 -7.83 -19.32
N LEU A 180 22.64 -8.50 -20.30
CA LEU A 180 22.28 -9.86 -20.67
C LEU A 180 23.56 -10.65 -20.97
N SER A 181 23.62 -11.88 -20.48
CA SER A 181 24.70 -12.82 -20.78
C SER A 181 24.18 -14.25 -20.87
N ARG A 182 24.76 -15.03 -21.78
CA ARG A 182 24.42 -16.44 -22.00
C ARG A 182 25.70 -17.28 -22.01
N LEU A 183 25.66 -18.46 -21.42
CA LEU A 183 26.71 -19.48 -21.49
C LEU A 183 26.03 -20.84 -21.74
N GLY A 184 26.12 -21.34 -22.99
CA GLY A 184 25.32 -22.50 -23.39
C GLY A 184 23.83 -22.21 -23.25
N ASN A 185 23.11 -23.03 -22.49
CA ASN A 185 21.68 -22.82 -22.23
C ASN A 185 21.40 -21.90 -21.03
N ASP A 186 22.41 -21.63 -20.20
CA ASP A 186 22.27 -20.78 -19.03
C ASP A 186 22.24 -19.32 -19.43
N VAL A 187 21.28 -18.59 -18.90
CA VAL A 187 21.06 -17.16 -19.15
C VAL A 187 20.99 -16.40 -17.85
N THR A 188 21.61 -15.21 -17.85
CA THR A 188 21.46 -14.22 -16.79
C THR A 188 21.03 -12.90 -17.40
N ILE A 189 19.97 -12.31 -16.85
CA ILE A 189 19.42 -11.02 -17.29
C ILE A 189 19.31 -10.11 -16.09
N VAL A 190 19.84 -8.90 -16.22
CA VAL A 190 19.71 -7.84 -15.23
C VAL A 190 18.73 -6.82 -15.78
N PHE A 191 17.63 -6.61 -15.08
CA PHE A 191 16.65 -5.57 -15.37
C PHE A 191 16.85 -4.38 -14.45
N SER A 192 16.76 -3.16 -14.97
CA SER A 192 16.51 -1.98 -14.15
C SER A 192 15.01 -1.88 -13.86
N LEU A 193 14.67 -1.74 -12.59
CA LEU A 193 13.30 -1.54 -12.12
C LEU A 193 13.13 -0.08 -11.69
N SER A 194 12.11 0.58 -12.22
CA SER A 194 11.74 1.94 -11.81
C SER A 194 10.32 1.96 -11.25
N CYS A 195 10.19 2.45 -10.02
CA CYS A 195 8.92 2.64 -9.33
C CYS A 195 8.90 4.06 -8.74
N SER A 196 7.83 4.81 -8.97
CA SER A 196 7.66 6.17 -8.43
C SER A 196 6.59 6.26 -7.34
N SER A 197 6.21 5.10 -6.80
CA SER A 197 5.21 4.92 -5.75
C SER A 197 5.89 4.83 -4.38
N PRO A 198 5.24 5.31 -3.29
CA PRO A 198 5.69 5.08 -1.91
C PRO A 198 5.57 3.62 -1.46
N VAL A 199 5.08 2.73 -2.32
CA VAL A 199 4.89 1.32 -2.02
C VAL A 199 6.18 0.52 -2.17
N GLU A 200 6.49 -0.27 -1.15
CA GLU A 200 7.54 -1.29 -1.14
C GLU A 200 6.90 -2.68 -0.97
N LEU A 201 7.28 -3.64 -1.82
CA LEU A 201 6.71 -4.99 -1.83
C LEU A 201 7.80 -6.03 -2.05
N ASP A 202 8.04 -6.86 -1.04
CA ASP A 202 8.97 -8.00 -1.13
C ASP A 202 8.23 -9.27 -1.58
N HIS A 203 8.51 -9.72 -2.80
CA HIS A 203 7.97 -10.96 -3.35
C HIS A 203 8.90 -12.17 -3.14
N GLY A 204 10.05 -12.00 -2.49
CA GLY A 204 11.00 -13.08 -2.29
C GLY A 204 11.54 -13.66 -3.60
N PHE A 205 11.92 -14.94 -3.58
CA PHE A 205 12.42 -15.65 -4.75
C PHE A 205 11.27 -16.07 -5.66
N CYS A 206 11.22 -15.46 -6.84
CA CYS A 206 10.17 -15.63 -7.82
C CYS A 206 10.66 -16.45 -9.02
N ILE A 207 9.71 -17.10 -9.68
CA ILE A 207 9.88 -17.83 -10.93
C ILE A 207 9.17 -17.02 -12.02
N PHE A 208 9.90 -16.77 -13.10
CA PHE A 208 9.44 -16.03 -14.25
C PHE A 208 9.59 -16.85 -15.53
N GLU A 209 8.81 -16.48 -16.53
CA GLU A 209 8.97 -16.93 -17.90
C GLU A 209 9.18 -15.72 -18.82
N LEU A 210 10.15 -15.84 -19.71
CA LEU A 210 10.18 -14.98 -20.90
C LEU A 210 9.30 -15.61 -21.96
N ARG A 211 8.33 -14.84 -22.47
CA ARG A 211 7.41 -15.29 -23.52
C ARG A 211 7.50 -14.41 -24.76
N ASN A 212 7.35 -14.99 -25.94
CA ASN A 212 7.20 -14.23 -27.19
C ASN A 212 5.76 -13.68 -27.34
N GLY A 213 5.50 -12.97 -28.44
CA GLY A 213 4.16 -12.46 -28.77
C GLY A 213 3.07 -13.53 -28.95
N HIS A 214 3.43 -14.80 -29.17
CA HIS A 214 2.51 -15.94 -29.24
C HIS A 214 2.31 -16.64 -27.89
N SER A 215 2.90 -16.12 -26.81
CA SER A 215 2.92 -16.69 -25.47
C SER A 215 3.73 -17.99 -25.31
N ASP A 216 4.60 -18.33 -26.27
CA ASP A 216 5.53 -19.45 -26.11
C ASP A 216 6.62 -19.08 -25.11
N THR A 217 6.88 -19.97 -24.16
CA THR A 217 7.98 -19.83 -23.20
C THR A 217 9.33 -19.99 -23.90
N LEU A 218 10.11 -18.92 -23.92
CA LEU A 218 11.45 -18.83 -24.47
C LEU A 218 12.54 -19.15 -23.44
N ALA A 219 12.33 -18.75 -22.19
CA ALA A 219 13.25 -19.04 -21.09
C ALA A 219 12.48 -19.13 -19.77
N LYS A 220 12.99 -19.96 -18.86
CA LYS A 220 12.54 -20.02 -17.46
C LYS A 220 13.60 -19.36 -16.60
N LEU A 221 13.19 -18.40 -15.79
CA LEU A 221 14.07 -17.54 -15.01
C LEU A 221 13.66 -17.56 -13.53
N LYS A 222 14.62 -17.33 -12.66
CA LYS A 222 14.44 -17.24 -11.21
C LYS A 222 15.27 -16.09 -10.65
N GLY A 223 14.73 -15.42 -9.64
CA GLY A 223 15.46 -14.36 -8.94
C GLY A 223 14.61 -13.71 -7.86
N LYS A 224 15.26 -12.92 -7.01
CA LYS A 224 14.57 -12.21 -5.93
C LYS A 224 13.92 -10.94 -6.46
N LEU A 225 12.60 -10.83 -6.35
CA LEU A 225 11.86 -9.63 -6.70
C LEU A 225 11.56 -8.80 -5.45
N ASN A 226 12.14 -7.61 -5.39
CA ASN A 226 11.81 -6.60 -4.40
C ASN A 226 11.49 -5.29 -5.12
N ILE A 227 10.23 -4.86 -4.99
CA ILE A 227 9.78 -3.57 -5.52
C ILE A 227 10.01 -2.54 -4.43
N ALA A 228 10.83 -1.53 -4.69
CA ALA A 228 11.13 -0.46 -3.76
C ALA A 228 11.05 0.91 -4.44
N THR A 229 11.03 1.96 -3.62
CA THR A 229 10.96 3.38 -4.03
C THR A 229 12.20 3.88 -4.77
N ALA A 230 13.33 3.19 -4.65
CA ALA A 230 14.58 3.51 -5.35
C ALA A 230 14.72 2.71 -6.65
N HIS A 231 15.63 3.14 -7.53
CA HIS A 231 16.05 2.32 -8.67
C HIS A 231 16.69 1.04 -8.13
N THR A 232 16.04 -0.09 -8.38
CA THR A 232 16.56 -1.41 -8.00
C THR A 232 16.91 -2.20 -9.25
N GLU A 233 17.81 -3.16 -9.10
CA GLU A 233 18.13 -4.12 -10.14
C GLU A 233 17.49 -5.46 -9.80
N LEU A 234 16.85 -6.06 -10.80
CA LEU A 234 16.35 -7.42 -10.74
C LEU A 234 17.27 -8.31 -11.57
N THR A 235 18.06 -9.13 -10.90
CA THR A 235 18.90 -10.14 -11.55
C THR A 235 18.15 -11.46 -11.59
N LEU A 236 17.96 -11.96 -12.80
CA LEU A 236 17.29 -13.22 -13.08
C LEU A 236 18.28 -14.21 -13.70
N HIS A 237 18.25 -15.45 -13.23
CA HIS A 237 19.05 -16.56 -13.72
C HIS A 237 18.14 -17.69 -14.18
N GLY A 238 18.52 -18.40 -15.24
CA GLY A 238 17.82 -19.61 -15.62
C GLY A 238 18.28 -20.15 -16.95
N THR A 239 17.37 -20.79 -17.67
CA THR A 239 17.70 -21.51 -18.91
C THR A 239 16.78 -21.14 -20.07
N THR A 240 17.38 -21.07 -21.26
CA THR A 240 16.66 -20.94 -22.53
C THR A 240 16.04 -22.27 -22.95
N ARG A 241 14.97 -22.21 -23.74
CA ARG A 241 14.30 -23.38 -24.30
C ARG A 241 14.76 -23.60 -25.74
N ASP A 242 15.12 -24.84 -26.07
CA ASP A 242 15.46 -25.22 -27.44
C ASP A 242 14.29 -25.02 -28.41
N GLY A 243 14.58 -24.52 -29.61
CA GLY A 243 13.56 -24.26 -30.65
C GLY A 243 12.68 -23.02 -30.42
N ALA A 244 13.02 -22.19 -29.44
CA ALA A 244 12.34 -20.92 -29.19
C ALA A 244 12.44 -19.98 -30.40
N VAL A 245 11.30 -19.47 -30.88
CA VAL A 245 11.28 -18.49 -31.98
C VAL A 245 11.82 -17.17 -31.49
N ALA A 246 12.94 -16.74 -32.08
CA ALA A 246 13.59 -15.47 -31.77
C ALA A 246 12.60 -14.31 -31.88
N SER A 247 12.57 -13.46 -30.86
CA SER A 247 11.77 -12.25 -30.84
C SER A 247 12.47 -11.15 -30.07
N ASN A 248 12.28 -9.90 -30.52
CA ASN A 248 12.71 -8.70 -29.82
C ASN A 248 11.62 -8.09 -28.93
N ARG A 249 10.36 -8.54 -29.09
CA ARG A 249 9.22 -8.14 -28.28
C ARG A 249 8.83 -9.32 -27.41
N ILE A 250 9.28 -9.28 -26.17
CA ILE A 250 9.03 -10.34 -25.21
C ILE A 250 8.23 -9.81 -24.03
N ARG A 251 7.68 -10.72 -23.24
CA ARG A 251 7.01 -10.43 -21.98
C ARG A 251 7.72 -11.17 -20.87
N LEU A 252 8.00 -10.49 -19.78
CA LEU A 252 8.43 -11.11 -18.53
C LEU A 252 7.18 -11.38 -17.70
N VAL A 253 6.86 -12.65 -17.52
CA VAL A 253 5.65 -13.11 -16.84
C VAL A 253 6.04 -13.82 -15.54
N GLY A 254 5.50 -13.37 -14.41
CA GLY A 254 5.61 -14.08 -13.14
C GLY A 254 4.71 -15.32 -13.15
N VAL A 255 5.26 -16.48 -12.82
CA VAL A 255 4.52 -17.76 -12.88
C VAL A 255 4.41 -18.46 -11.52
N GLY A 256 5.27 -18.11 -10.57
CA GLY A 256 5.23 -18.66 -9.23
C GLY A 256 6.34 -18.13 -8.34
N VAL A 257 6.47 -18.72 -7.16
CA VAL A 257 7.53 -18.42 -6.19
C VAL A 257 8.22 -19.71 -5.74
N GLU A 258 9.52 -19.61 -5.48
CA GLU A 258 10.34 -20.69 -4.94
C GLU A 258 10.27 -20.66 -3.41
N ALA A 259 9.07 -20.82 -2.88
CA ALA A 259 8.85 -20.88 -1.43
C ALA A 259 8.68 -22.34 -1.00
N LYS A 260 9.32 -22.71 0.12
CA LYS A 260 9.08 -24.01 0.80
C LYS A 260 7.71 -24.07 1.49
N GLU A 261 7.14 -22.91 1.80
CA GLU A 261 5.86 -22.75 2.49
C GLU A 261 4.86 -22.02 1.58
N LYS A 262 3.57 -22.35 1.70
CA LYS A 262 2.50 -21.69 0.94
C LYS A 262 2.45 -20.21 1.33
N SER A 263 2.37 -19.33 0.34
CA SER A 263 2.14 -17.90 0.56
C SER A 263 1.29 -17.33 -0.59
N TRP A 264 0.59 -16.24 -0.28
CA TRP A 264 -0.19 -15.47 -1.26
C TRP A 264 0.66 -14.90 -2.41
N LEU A 265 1.99 -14.85 -2.24
CA LEU A 265 2.93 -14.43 -3.28
C LEU A 265 2.80 -15.22 -4.58
N SER A 266 2.45 -16.51 -4.48
CA SER A 266 2.27 -17.38 -5.65
C SER A 266 1.10 -16.95 -6.55
N GLU A 267 0.12 -16.26 -5.97
CA GLU A 267 -1.03 -15.70 -6.68
C GLU A 267 -0.70 -14.31 -7.21
N THR A 268 -0.11 -13.44 -6.38
CA THR A 268 0.14 -12.04 -6.73
C THR A 268 1.28 -11.86 -7.73
N ILE A 269 2.28 -12.76 -7.74
CA ILE A 269 3.36 -12.73 -8.73
C ILE A 269 2.86 -12.84 -10.17
N ARG A 270 1.67 -13.43 -10.38
CA ARG A 270 1.04 -13.57 -11.70
C ARG A 270 0.54 -12.25 -12.27
N GLU A 271 0.43 -11.21 -11.43
CA GLU A 271 0.14 -9.85 -11.87
C GLU A 271 1.39 -9.17 -12.47
N VAL A 272 2.59 -9.76 -12.32
CA VAL A 272 3.78 -9.31 -13.05
C VAL A 272 3.70 -9.84 -14.47
N ASP A 273 3.31 -8.97 -15.39
CA ASP A 273 3.32 -9.24 -16.82
C ASP A 273 3.79 -7.98 -17.56
N VAL A 274 5.10 -7.91 -17.78
CA VAL A 274 5.77 -6.69 -18.23
C VAL A 274 6.25 -6.88 -19.67
N PRO A 275 5.85 -6.00 -20.61
CA PRO A 275 6.46 -5.98 -21.93
C PRO A 275 7.91 -5.50 -21.83
N VAL A 276 8.82 -6.26 -22.44
CA VAL A 276 10.24 -5.97 -22.49
C VAL A 276 10.67 -5.92 -23.96
N TYR A 277 11.32 -4.82 -24.32
CA TYR A 277 11.97 -4.68 -25.61
C TYR A 277 13.44 -5.06 -25.49
N LEU A 278 13.87 -6.02 -26.29
CA LEU A 278 15.28 -6.39 -26.41
C LEU A 278 15.94 -5.62 -27.54
N GLU A 279 17.10 -5.05 -27.25
CA GLU A 279 17.98 -4.52 -28.29
C GLU A 279 18.50 -5.65 -29.19
N PRO A 280 18.83 -5.39 -30.47
CA PRO A 280 19.31 -6.42 -31.40
C PRO A 280 20.47 -7.26 -30.86
N LYS A 281 21.43 -6.64 -30.16
CA LYS A 281 22.55 -7.35 -29.52
C LYS A 281 22.08 -8.35 -28.46
N CYS A 282 21.05 -8.02 -27.69
CA CYS A 282 20.49 -8.92 -26.68
C CYS A 282 19.76 -10.10 -27.33
N VAL A 283 19.11 -9.87 -28.48
CA VAL A 283 18.45 -10.93 -29.27
C VAL A 283 19.49 -11.92 -29.79
N GLU A 284 20.62 -11.44 -30.31
CA GLU A 284 21.75 -12.28 -30.74
C GLU A 284 22.29 -13.12 -29.58
N ILE A 285 22.55 -12.52 -28.42
CA ILE A 285 23.09 -13.27 -27.27
C ILE A 285 22.11 -14.34 -26.75
N LEU A 286 20.80 -14.11 -26.84
CA LEU A 286 19.80 -15.06 -26.34
C LEU A 286 19.53 -16.24 -27.28
N TRP A 287 19.58 -16.00 -28.59
CA TRP A 287 19.07 -16.97 -29.58
C TRP A 287 20.14 -17.53 -30.50
N CYS A 288 21.31 -16.90 -30.60
CA CYS A 288 22.49 -17.44 -31.26
C CYS A 288 23.43 -18.08 -30.23
#